data_AF-A0A843IPR3-F1
#
_entry.id   AF-A0A843IPR3-F1
#
_cell.length_a   1.000
_cell.length_b   1.000
_cell.length_c   1.000
_cell.angle_alpha   90.00
_cell.angle_beta   90.00
_cell.angle_gamma   90.00
#
_symmetry.space_group_name_H-M   'P 1'
#
loop_
_entity.id
_entity.type
_entity.pdbx_description
1 polymer ?
#
loop_
_entity_poly.entity_id
_entity_poly.type
_entity_poly.pdbx_seq_one_letter_code
_entity_poly.pdbx_strand_id
1 'polypeptide(L)'
;MGLFSSKTSTKIGSGSDLEGAETRSGFYWVEDHKGDNVMWRLPRNIVWNDNVLVREDEFGIFFRDGKALQLFDRPDRYALTSQNVPILGTIGKAITGVTQIGEFYWVQKREFRDKFGTSQPLAFRDVDFGVVQLRMFGQFSYKVVDPLLMITQFVGTKGLTQSDEIVSWLKDQIVMVLNDTLGELKTKKQMGVLDMPAYLQEIEQICLGKLTTETEVYGLKIMKFSGLNINMPEEVQDAINKRGAMSALGVNYMQYQSGKAIENIGVGASKGGEGAGFAMMGAGMGAGMGMGGMMAQGMAGMTGQPAPFGAAPQQPQPAPAAAAGAGAAAGAAAADAAGMTKCANCGAAIKATAKFCPECGTKVEAAPKKSFCTECGAELAPGAKFCPECGTKQ
;
A
#
# COMPACT_ATOMS: atom_id res chain seq x y z
N MET A 1 4.85 49.88 -18.26
CA MET A 1 5.90 49.70 -19.30
C MET A 1 7.05 48.98 -18.62
N GLY A 2 7.46 47.76 -18.94
CA GLY A 2 7.11 46.84 -20.00
C GLY A 2 8.23 45.80 -20.05
N LEU A 3 7.85 44.56 -20.38
CA LEU A 3 8.69 43.49 -20.92
C LEU A 3 9.45 42.59 -19.94
N PHE A 4 8.67 41.60 -19.48
CA PHE A 4 9.10 40.21 -19.33
C PHE A 4 9.89 39.67 -20.53
N SER A 5 10.67 38.63 -20.24
CA SER A 5 10.97 37.47 -21.09
C SER A 5 12.32 37.44 -21.82
N SER A 6 13.21 36.58 -21.32
CA SER A 6 14.05 35.75 -22.20
C SER A 6 14.10 34.32 -21.66
N LYS A 7 13.06 33.57 -22.03
CA LYS A 7 13.03 32.14 -22.36
C LYS A 7 14.21 31.27 -21.86
N THR A 8 13.91 30.42 -20.89
CA THR A 8 14.57 29.12 -20.69
C THR A 8 14.46 28.34 -22.00
N SER A 9 15.58 28.13 -22.68
CA SER A 9 15.65 27.36 -23.92
C SER A 9 15.43 25.89 -23.60
N THR A 10 14.26 25.38 -24.00
CA THR A 10 13.96 23.97 -24.20
C THR A 10 14.90 23.43 -25.27
N LYS A 11 16.07 22.88 -24.89
CA LYS A 11 16.91 22.10 -25.79
C LYS A 11 16.22 20.76 -26.06
N ILE A 12 15.23 20.77 -26.94
CA ILE A 12 14.85 19.59 -27.71
C ILE A 12 16.06 19.32 -28.61
N GLY A 13 16.62 18.11 -28.60
CA GLY A 13 17.82 17.73 -29.35
C GLY A 13 17.70 17.97 -30.86
N SER A 14 17.89 19.21 -31.28
CA SER A 14 18.41 19.61 -32.58
C SER A 14 19.87 19.98 -32.36
N GLY A 15 20.69 18.96 -32.13
CA GLY A 15 22.07 19.11 -31.70
C GLY A 15 22.41 17.94 -30.78
N SER A 16 23.26 17.06 -31.29
CA SER A 16 23.76 15.89 -30.58
C SER A 16 24.48 16.26 -29.28
N ASP A 17 24.24 15.50 -28.21
CA ASP A 17 25.10 15.52 -27.00
C ASP A 17 26.50 14.94 -27.30
N LEU A 18 26.67 14.38 -28.50
CA LEU A 18 27.90 13.91 -29.10
C LEU A 18 28.47 15.01 -30.00
N GLU A 19 29.69 15.47 -29.75
CA GLU A 19 30.40 16.36 -30.68
C GLU A 19 30.45 15.71 -32.10
N GLY A 20 29.97 16.44 -33.12
CA GLY A 20 30.08 16.04 -34.53
C GLY A 20 28.85 15.38 -35.19
N ALA A 21 27.73 15.19 -34.50
CA ALA A 21 26.49 14.67 -35.11
C ALA A 21 25.57 15.75 -35.72
N GLU A 22 26.13 16.92 -36.04
CA GLU A 22 25.46 18.10 -36.60
C GLU A 22 25.06 17.98 -38.09
N THR A 23 24.96 16.77 -38.63
CA THR A 23 24.36 16.56 -39.95
C THR A 23 22.84 16.74 -39.87
N ARG A 24 22.33 17.75 -40.60
CA ARG A 24 20.91 18.04 -40.92
C ARG A 24 19.87 17.06 -40.31
N SER A 25 19.09 17.58 -39.35
CA SER A 25 17.74 17.12 -38.98
C SER A 25 17.57 15.61 -38.71
N GLY A 26 18.41 15.02 -37.85
CA GLY A 26 18.17 13.71 -37.26
C GLY A 26 17.61 13.81 -35.85
N PHE A 27 16.46 13.17 -35.57
CA PHE A 27 15.91 13.01 -34.22
C PHE A 27 16.43 11.72 -33.59
N TYR A 28 16.72 11.79 -32.31
CA TYR A 28 17.14 10.65 -31.51
C TYR A 28 16.70 10.88 -30.06
N TRP A 29 16.66 9.81 -29.27
CA TRP A 29 16.38 9.91 -27.85
C TRP A 29 17.59 10.49 -27.11
N VAL A 30 17.44 11.69 -26.55
CA VAL A 30 18.44 12.37 -25.73
C VAL A 30 18.71 11.56 -24.46
N GLU A 31 19.98 11.38 -24.11
CA GLU A 31 20.38 10.48 -23.01
C GLU A 31 19.86 10.93 -21.64
N ASP A 32 19.78 12.23 -21.41
CA ASP A 32 19.21 12.85 -20.19
C ASP A 32 17.78 12.37 -19.89
N HIS A 33 17.02 12.03 -20.93
CA HIS A 33 15.64 11.55 -20.80
C HIS A 33 15.53 10.03 -20.88
N LYS A 34 16.65 9.31 -21.09
CA LYS A 34 16.63 7.87 -21.31
C LYS A 34 16.58 7.12 -19.98
N GLY A 35 17.55 7.35 -19.09
CA GLY A 35 17.58 6.89 -17.69
C GLY A 35 16.68 5.68 -17.38
N ASP A 36 15.75 5.86 -16.45
CA ASP A 36 14.75 4.86 -16.04
C ASP A 36 13.45 4.88 -16.86
N ASN A 37 13.40 5.70 -17.92
CA ASN A 37 12.21 5.80 -18.76
C ASN A 37 12.13 4.62 -19.72
N VAL A 38 11.04 3.86 -19.67
CA VAL A 38 10.80 2.73 -20.58
C VAL A 38 10.50 3.22 -21.99
N MET A 39 9.82 4.37 -22.11
CA MET A 39 9.45 4.96 -23.40
C MET A 39 9.63 6.47 -23.40
N TRP A 40 9.80 7.03 -24.60
CA TRP A 40 9.78 8.47 -24.82
C TRP A 40 9.10 8.81 -26.13
N ARG A 41 8.14 9.74 -26.07
CA ARG A 41 7.46 10.29 -27.23
C ARG A 41 8.18 11.56 -27.67
N LEU A 42 8.46 11.68 -28.97
CA LEU A 42 8.98 12.92 -29.52
C LEU A 42 7.95 14.05 -29.32
N PRO A 43 8.28 15.15 -28.61
CA PRO A 43 7.35 16.26 -28.37
C PRO A 43 7.26 17.19 -29.59
N ARG A 44 7.18 16.63 -30.79
CA ARG A 44 7.19 17.32 -32.07
C ARG A 44 6.44 16.50 -33.11
N ASN A 45 5.71 17.19 -33.98
CA ASN A 45 5.17 16.58 -35.18
C ASN A 45 6.28 16.19 -36.16
N ILE A 46 6.29 14.94 -36.59
CA ILE A 46 7.24 14.44 -37.57
C ILE A 46 6.69 14.59 -38.97
N VAL A 47 7.53 15.11 -39.85
CA VAL A 47 7.18 15.32 -41.26
C VAL A 47 7.92 14.36 -42.17
N TRP A 48 7.42 14.25 -43.40
CA TRP A 48 8.05 13.47 -44.46
C TRP A 48 9.49 13.98 -44.71
N ASN A 49 10.44 13.06 -44.93
CA ASN A 49 11.90 13.30 -45.00
C ASN A 49 12.61 13.64 -43.68
N ASP A 50 11.93 13.64 -42.53
CA ASP A 50 12.63 13.65 -41.25
C ASP A 50 13.42 12.34 -41.05
N ASN A 51 14.63 12.45 -40.48
CA ASN A 51 15.46 11.30 -40.15
C ASN A 51 15.32 10.98 -38.65
N VAL A 52 15.20 9.70 -38.31
CA VAL A 52 15.19 9.21 -36.93
C VAL A 52 16.30 8.19 -36.74
N LEU A 53 17.04 8.28 -35.64
CA LEU A 53 18.02 7.29 -35.24
C LEU A 53 17.39 6.36 -34.20
N VAL A 54 17.46 5.06 -34.47
CA VAL A 54 17.11 4.00 -33.52
C VAL A 54 18.39 3.29 -33.14
N ARG A 55 18.70 3.28 -31.84
CA ARG A 55 19.91 2.61 -31.31
C ARG A 55 19.66 1.11 -31.10
N GLU A 56 20.73 0.37 -30.81
CA GLU A 56 20.67 -1.09 -30.65
C GLU A 56 19.76 -1.51 -29.49
N ASP A 57 19.72 -0.70 -28.43
CA ASP A 57 18.93 -0.90 -27.23
C ASP A 57 17.52 -0.28 -27.32
N GLU A 58 17.09 0.14 -28.50
CA GLU A 58 15.81 0.83 -28.72
C GLU A 58 14.96 0.13 -29.79
N PHE A 59 13.65 0.20 -29.61
CA PHE A 59 12.66 0.12 -30.68
C PHE A 59 12.22 1.52 -31.05
N GLY A 60 12.01 1.76 -32.35
CA GLY A 60 11.34 2.96 -32.84
C GLY A 60 9.94 2.62 -33.36
N ILE A 61 8.93 3.39 -33.04
CA ILE A 61 7.58 3.20 -33.57
C ILE A 61 7.07 4.50 -34.16
N PHE A 62 6.72 4.46 -35.45
CA PHE A 62 6.13 5.60 -36.14
C PHE A 62 4.61 5.43 -36.26
N PHE A 63 3.90 6.42 -35.73
CA PHE A 63 2.45 6.55 -35.84
C PHE A 63 2.10 7.71 -36.76
N ARG A 64 1.00 7.56 -37.49
CA ARG A 64 0.41 8.64 -38.28
C ARG A 64 -1.10 8.59 -38.15
N ASP A 65 -1.69 9.73 -37.83
CA ASP A 65 -3.14 9.88 -37.68
C ASP A 65 -3.73 8.78 -36.74
N GLY A 66 -2.99 8.44 -35.68
CA GLY A 66 -3.35 7.44 -34.68
C GLY A 66 -3.12 5.96 -35.08
N LYS A 67 -2.63 5.69 -36.29
CA LYS A 67 -2.29 4.33 -36.73
C LYS A 67 -0.79 4.09 -36.69
N ALA A 68 -0.39 2.96 -36.13
CA ALA A 68 0.99 2.53 -36.23
C ALA A 68 1.30 2.12 -37.66
N LEU A 69 2.30 2.76 -38.26
CA LEU A 69 2.65 2.55 -39.65
C LEU A 69 3.90 1.70 -39.82
N GLN A 70 4.88 1.84 -38.93
CA GLN A 70 6.13 1.10 -39.02
C GLN A 70 6.74 0.90 -37.62
N LEU A 71 7.21 -0.33 -37.38
CA LEU A 71 8.10 -0.69 -36.28
C LEU A 71 9.53 -0.78 -36.81
N PHE A 72 10.45 -0.13 -36.13
CA PHE A 72 11.88 -0.14 -36.37
C PHE A 72 12.56 -0.97 -35.27
N ASP A 73 12.89 -2.22 -35.59
CA ASP A 73 13.47 -3.20 -34.67
C ASP A 73 14.99 -3.33 -34.79
N ARG A 74 15.57 -2.89 -35.91
CA ARG A 74 17.02 -2.90 -36.15
C ARG A 74 17.63 -1.52 -35.83
N PRO A 75 18.87 -1.49 -35.31
CA PRO A 75 19.59 -0.24 -35.15
C PRO A 75 19.96 0.34 -36.51
N ASP A 76 19.44 1.52 -36.82
CA ASP A 76 19.82 2.27 -38.01
C ASP A 76 19.33 3.72 -37.93
N ARG A 77 19.76 4.52 -38.91
CA ARG A 77 19.17 5.82 -39.24
C ARG A 77 18.10 5.63 -40.31
N TYR A 78 16.86 5.86 -39.94
CA TYR A 78 15.73 5.73 -40.84
C TYR A 78 15.28 7.09 -41.36
N ALA A 79 15.28 7.24 -42.68
CA ALA A 79 14.56 8.32 -43.34
C ALA A 79 13.07 7.93 -43.44
N LEU A 80 12.18 8.77 -42.92
CA LEU A 80 10.73 8.55 -42.97
C LEU A 80 10.20 8.90 -44.37
N THR A 81 10.32 7.95 -45.27
CA THR A 81 9.91 8.02 -46.69
C THR A 81 8.85 6.95 -47.01
N SER A 82 8.24 7.03 -48.20
CA SER A 82 7.27 6.04 -48.69
C SER A 82 7.85 4.62 -48.87
N GLN A 83 9.17 4.47 -48.89
CA GLN A 83 9.83 3.17 -49.04
C GLN A 83 9.87 2.36 -47.74
N ASN A 84 9.96 3.03 -46.59
CA ASN A 84 10.02 2.39 -45.27
C ASN A 84 8.65 2.31 -44.58
N VAL A 85 7.60 2.88 -45.20
CA VAL A 85 6.24 2.92 -44.67
C VAL A 85 5.28 2.61 -45.83
N PRO A 86 4.84 1.36 -46.01
CA PRO A 86 4.14 0.89 -47.21
C PRO A 86 2.78 1.56 -47.49
N ILE A 87 2.20 2.30 -46.53
CA ILE A 87 0.90 2.99 -46.65
C ILE A 87 1.12 4.49 -46.88
N LEU A 88 1.92 4.83 -47.87
CA LEU A 88 2.15 6.22 -48.30
C LEU A 88 1.74 6.45 -49.76
N GLY A 89 0.63 5.84 -50.16
CA GLY A 89 -0.05 6.16 -51.41
C GLY A 89 -1.40 6.82 -51.14
N THR A 90 -1.52 8.10 -51.47
CA THR A 90 -2.80 8.77 -51.81
C THR A 90 -3.70 9.27 -50.67
N ILE A 91 -3.29 10.31 -49.94
CA ILE A 91 -4.26 11.35 -49.52
C ILE A 91 -3.63 12.73 -49.76
N GLY A 92 -4.19 13.42 -50.74
CA GLY A 92 -3.66 14.66 -51.31
C GLY A 92 -3.56 15.81 -50.30
N LYS A 93 -2.40 16.46 -50.30
CA LYS A 93 -2.12 17.71 -49.57
C LYS A 93 -2.99 18.90 -49.99
N ALA A 94 -3.83 18.78 -51.03
CA ALA A 94 -4.43 19.93 -51.70
C ALA A 94 -5.88 20.28 -51.30
N ILE A 95 -6.58 19.49 -50.48
CA ILE A 95 -8.04 19.68 -50.31
C ILE A 95 -8.49 19.93 -48.85
N THR A 96 -7.79 19.44 -47.83
CA THR A 96 -8.40 19.38 -46.47
C THR A 96 -7.89 20.40 -45.46
N GLY A 97 -6.76 21.08 -45.69
CA GLY A 97 -6.19 22.00 -44.68
C GLY A 97 -5.81 21.32 -43.34
N VAL A 98 -5.87 19.99 -43.26
CA VAL A 98 -5.55 19.22 -42.05
C VAL A 98 -4.06 18.95 -42.02
N THR A 99 -3.36 19.49 -41.03
CA THR A 99 -1.99 19.09 -40.69
C THR A 99 -2.00 17.65 -40.22
N GLN A 100 -1.49 16.74 -41.05
CA GLN A 100 -1.32 15.33 -40.67
C GLN A 100 -0.34 15.24 -39.48
N ILE A 101 -0.73 14.47 -38.47
CA ILE A 101 0.04 14.33 -37.23
C ILE A 101 0.83 13.02 -37.30
N GLY A 102 2.15 13.14 -37.40
CA GLY A 102 3.12 12.08 -37.26
C GLY A 102 3.72 12.10 -35.86
N GLU A 103 3.62 10.98 -35.16
CA GLU A 103 4.22 10.79 -33.84
C GLU A 103 5.28 9.70 -33.92
N PHE A 104 6.34 9.83 -33.12
CA PHE A 104 7.34 8.77 -32.99
C PHE A 104 7.66 8.52 -31.53
N TYR A 105 7.79 7.25 -31.22
CA TYR A 105 8.06 6.74 -29.90
C TYR A 105 9.35 5.93 -29.95
N TRP A 106 10.23 6.17 -28.98
CA TRP A 106 11.31 5.24 -28.67
C TRP A 106 10.91 4.42 -27.45
N VAL A 107 11.27 3.14 -27.45
CA VAL A 107 11.04 2.20 -26.35
C VAL A 107 12.31 1.42 -26.10
N GLN A 108 12.76 1.31 -24.85
CA GLN A 108 13.98 0.57 -24.54
C GLN A 108 13.77 -0.95 -24.58
N LYS A 109 14.74 -1.67 -25.14
CA LYS A 109 14.80 -3.14 -25.21
C LYS A 109 15.35 -3.79 -23.95
N ARG A 110 16.09 -3.02 -23.14
CA ARG A 110 16.77 -3.54 -21.95
C ARG A 110 15.78 -4.00 -20.89
N GLU A 111 16.28 -4.81 -19.97
CA GLU A 111 15.54 -5.18 -18.77
C GLU A 111 15.58 -4.04 -17.74
N PHE A 112 14.43 -3.74 -17.16
CA PHE A 112 14.25 -2.78 -16.06
C PHE A 112 14.01 -3.52 -14.76
N ARG A 113 14.36 -2.88 -13.65
CA ARG A 113 14.19 -3.42 -12.30
C ARG A 113 13.51 -2.39 -11.43
N ASP A 114 12.52 -2.81 -10.67
CA ASP A 114 11.89 -1.96 -9.67
C ASP A 114 11.44 -2.80 -8.46
N LYS A 115 11.07 -2.11 -7.39
CA LYS A 115 10.53 -2.65 -6.15
C LYS A 115 9.02 -2.62 -6.21
N PHE A 116 8.39 -3.63 -5.63
CA PHE A 116 6.95 -3.63 -5.40
C PHE A 116 6.68 -3.85 -3.91
N GLY A 117 5.49 -3.47 -3.48
CA GLY A 117 5.02 -3.81 -2.15
C GLY A 117 3.59 -3.36 -1.90
N THR A 118 2.99 -3.94 -0.88
CA THR A 118 1.65 -3.57 -0.44
C THR A 118 1.69 -2.25 0.33
N SER A 119 0.98 -1.24 -0.14
CA SER A 119 0.87 0.06 0.56
C SER A 119 0.13 -0.06 1.90
N GLN A 120 -0.83 -0.98 2.00
CA GLN A 120 -1.61 -1.25 3.21
C GLN A 120 -1.47 -2.74 3.60
N PRO A 121 -1.53 -3.07 4.90
CA PRO A 121 -1.57 -4.46 5.34
C PRO A 121 -2.79 -5.20 4.76
N LEU A 122 -2.59 -6.42 4.29
CA LEU A 122 -3.63 -7.30 3.77
C LEU A 122 -4.03 -8.31 4.84
N ALA A 123 -5.32 -8.41 5.14
CA ALA A 123 -5.82 -9.33 6.16
C ALA A 123 -6.02 -10.74 5.58
N PHE A 124 -5.41 -11.74 6.22
CA PHE A 124 -5.52 -13.15 5.86
C PHE A 124 -5.96 -13.97 7.06
N ARG A 125 -6.75 -15.03 6.81
CA ARG A 125 -7.00 -16.06 7.81
C ARG A 125 -5.76 -16.92 8.00
N ASP A 126 -5.49 -17.32 9.23
CA ASP A 126 -4.35 -18.13 9.64
C ASP A 126 -4.81 -19.23 10.60
N VAL A 127 -4.15 -20.39 10.53
CA VAL A 127 -4.50 -21.55 11.36
C VAL A 127 -4.10 -21.37 12.83
N ASP A 128 -2.99 -20.67 13.10
CA ASP A 128 -2.41 -20.56 14.45
C ASP A 128 -2.78 -19.26 15.16
N PHE A 129 -3.02 -18.20 14.38
CA PHE A 129 -3.22 -16.84 14.87
C PHE A 129 -4.58 -16.24 14.49
N GLY A 130 -5.44 -16.97 13.77
CA GLY A 130 -6.78 -16.52 13.42
C GLY A 130 -6.80 -15.55 12.25
N VAL A 131 -6.67 -14.25 12.50
CA VAL A 131 -6.55 -13.23 11.43
C VAL A 131 -5.23 -12.51 11.58
N VAL A 132 -4.41 -12.56 10.53
CA VAL A 132 -3.12 -11.89 10.48
C VAL A 132 -3.14 -10.86 9.37
N GLN A 133 -2.60 -9.68 9.66
CA GLN A 133 -2.34 -8.69 8.62
C GLN A 133 -0.95 -8.95 8.08
N LEU A 134 -0.76 -8.99 6.77
CA LEU A 134 0.55 -9.22 6.15
C LEU A 134 0.89 -8.06 5.23
N ARG A 135 2.15 -7.68 5.22
CA ARG A 135 2.70 -6.78 4.20
C ARG A 135 3.70 -7.53 3.37
N MET A 136 3.64 -7.35 2.06
CA MET A 136 4.56 -8.01 1.14
C MET A 136 5.42 -6.97 0.46
N PHE A 137 6.69 -7.30 0.29
CA PHE A 137 7.67 -6.47 -0.41
C PHE A 137 8.55 -7.36 -1.28
N GLY A 138 9.09 -6.78 -2.34
CA GLY A 138 10.07 -7.48 -3.15
C GLY A 138 10.57 -6.64 -4.30
N GLN A 139 11.28 -7.29 -5.20
CA GLN A 139 11.78 -6.71 -6.43
C GLN A 139 11.29 -7.54 -7.61
N PHE A 140 11.07 -6.86 -8.72
CA PHE A 140 10.72 -7.49 -9.97
C PHE A 140 11.56 -6.88 -11.09
N SER A 141 11.76 -7.67 -12.14
CA SER A 141 12.30 -7.16 -13.39
C SER A 141 11.34 -7.40 -14.53
N TYR A 142 11.31 -6.46 -15.46
CA TYR A 142 10.42 -6.50 -16.60
C TYR A 142 11.12 -5.98 -17.85
N LYS A 143 10.61 -6.39 -19.01
CA LYS A 143 11.06 -5.89 -20.30
C LYS A 143 9.90 -5.71 -21.25
N VAL A 144 10.08 -4.87 -22.25
CA VAL A 144 9.14 -4.74 -23.36
C VAL A 144 9.41 -5.86 -24.36
N VAL A 145 8.39 -6.63 -24.70
CA VAL A 145 8.46 -7.71 -25.69
C VAL A 145 7.78 -7.30 -26.98
N ASP A 146 6.64 -6.63 -26.88
CA ASP A 146 5.91 -6.07 -28.01
C ASP A 146 5.71 -4.56 -27.79
N PRO A 147 6.56 -3.71 -28.39
CA PRO A 147 6.47 -2.25 -28.21
C PRO A 147 5.22 -1.65 -28.86
N LEU A 148 4.66 -2.30 -29.89
CA LEU A 148 3.46 -1.83 -30.56
C LEU A 148 2.23 -2.02 -29.67
N LEU A 149 2.11 -3.21 -29.09
CA LEU A 149 1.05 -3.54 -28.14
C LEU A 149 1.15 -2.68 -26.89
N MET A 150 2.37 -2.46 -26.38
CA MET A 150 2.62 -1.56 -25.25
C MET A 150 2.08 -0.15 -25.51
N ILE A 151 2.49 0.50 -26.61
CA ILE A 151 2.06 1.88 -26.89
C ILE A 151 0.54 1.95 -27.09
N THR A 152 -0.02 1.03 -27.87
CA THR A 152 -1.47 1.05 -28.15
C THR A 152 -2.32 0.84 -26.90
N GLN A 153 -1.90 -0.04 -25.98
CA GLN A 153 -2.63 -0.29 -24.74
C GLN A 153 -2.43 0.82 -23.68
N PHE A 154 -1.21 1.29 -23.47
CA PHE A 154 -0.93 2.29 -22.43
C PHE A 154 -1.23 3.71 -22.88
N VAL A 155 -0.68 4.13 -24.03
CA VAL A 155 -0.86 5.49 -24.54
C VAL A 155 -2.23 5.65 -25.19
N GLY A 156 -2.66 4.66 -25.98
CA GLY A 156 -3.94 4.71 -26.69
C GLY A 156 -5.14 4.51 -25.76
N THR A 157 -5.23 3.37 -25.07
CA THR A 157 -6.41 3.01 -24.28
C THR A 157 -6.44 3.68 -22.90
N LYS A 158 -5.29 3.71 -22.20
CA LYS A 158 -5.23 4.22 -20.81
C LYS A 158 -4.79 5.68 -20.68
N GLY A 159 -4.27 6.29 -21.75
CA GLY A 159 -3.72 7.65 -21.72
C GLY A 159 -2.46 7.78 -20.87
N LEU A 160 -1.81 6.67 -20.51
CA LEU A 160 -0.59 6.67 -19.71
C LEU A 160 0.58 7.00 -20.64
N THR A 161 1.16 8.18 -20.43
CA THR A 161 2.20 8.74 -21.32
C THR A 161 3.56 8.78 -20.65
N GLN A 162 3.61 8.50 -19.35
CA GLN A 162 4.84 8.49 -18.57
C GLN A 162 5.23 7.07 -18.16
N SER A 163 6.53 6.81 -18.11
CA SER A 163 7.07 5.50 -17.72
C SER A 163 6.67 5.12 -16.29
N ASP A 164 6.65 6.09 -15.38
CA ASP A 164 6.29 5.88 -13.96
C ASP A 164 4.86 5.34 -13.79
N GLU A 165 3.93 5.78 -14.64
CA GLU A 165 2.54 5.33 -14.61
C GLU A 165 2.40 3.86 -15.03
N ILE A 166 3.16 3.45 -16.05
CA ILE A 166 3.20 2.05 -16.51
C ILE A 166 3.78 1.16 -15.42
N VAL A 167 4.83 1.63 -14.76
CA VAL A 167 5.49 0.93 -13.66
C VAL A 167 4.58 0.84 -12.44
N SER A 168 3.84 1.91 -12.11
CA SER A 168 2.83 1.88 -11.04
C SER A 168 1.74 0.85 -11.34
N TRP A 169 1.24 0.82 -12.59
CA TRP A 169 0.25 -0.18 -13.00
C TRP A 169 0.79 -1.61 -12.86
N LEU A 170 2.05 -1.87 -13.24
CA LEU A 170 2.69 -3.17 -13.03
C LEU A 170 2.74 -3.54 -11.54
N LYS A 171 3.15 -2.60 -10.66
CA LYS A 171 3.17 -2.84 -9.21
C LYS A 171 1.81 -3.24 -8.67
N ASP A 172 0.74 -2.61 -9.14
CA ASP A 172 -0.63 -2.95 -8.76
C ASP A 172 -1.03 -4.36 -9.22
N GLN A 173 -0.70 -4.74 -10.47
CA GLN A 173 -0.94 -6.10 -10.96
C GLN A 173 -0.19 -7.14 -10.13
N ILE A 174 1.08 -6.87 -9.80
CA ILE A 174 1.90 -7.77 -8.99
C ILE A 174 1.28 -7.99 -7.60
N VAL A 175 0.86 -6.91 -6.93
CA VAL A 175 0.23 -6.98 -5.61
C VAL A 175 -1.09 -7.75 -5.68
N MET A 176 -1.90 -7.53 -6.71
CA MET A 176 -3.15 -8.25 -6.92
C MET A 176 -2.92 -9.76 -7.08
N VAL A 177 -2.01 -10.17 -7.96
CA VAL A 177 -1.71 -11.60 -8.20
C VAL A 177 -1.09 -12.28 -6.99
N LEU A 178 -0.21 -11.58 -6.26
CA LEU A 178 0.36 -12.12 -5.03
C LEU A 178 -0.71 -12.30 -3.94
N ASN A 179 -1.62 -11.34 -3.79
CA ASN A 179 -2.72 -11.44 -2.82
C ASN A 179 -3.61 -12.64 -3.13
N ASP A 180 -4.02 -12.79 -4.39
CA ASP A 180 -4.79 -13.96 -4.85
C ASP A 180 -4.02 -15.26 -4.56
N THR A 181 -2.75 -15.34 -4.96
CA THR A 181 -1.92 -16.54 -4.78
C THR A 181 -1.76 -16.92 -3.31
N LEU A 182 -1.50 -15.94 -2.42
CA LEU A 182 -1.43 -16.20 -0.97
C LEU A 182 -2.79 -16.60 -0.41
N GLY A 183 -3.88 -15.95 -0.82
CA GLY A 183 -5.24 -16.30 -0.42
C GLY A 183 -5.57 -17.75 -0.77
N GLU A 184 -5.21 -18.19 -1.98
CA GLU A 184 -5.37 -19.57 -2.43
C GLU A 184 -4.53 -20.55 -1.60
N LEU A 185 -3.25 -20.24 -1.33
CA LEU A 185 -2.37 -21.10 -0.56
C LEU A 185 -2.82 -21.22 0.91
N LYS A 186 -3.24 -20.12 1.54
CA LYS A 186 -3.77 -20.16 2.92
C LYS A 186 -5.11 -20.88 3.00
N THR A 187 -5.98 -20.74 2.00
CA THR A 187 -7.31 -21.38 2.02
C THR A 187 -7.26 -22.85 1.62
N LYS A 188 -6.55 -23.19 0.53
CA LYS A 188 -6.53 -24.56 -0.03
C LYS A 188 -5.50 -25.47 0.63
N LYS A 189 -4.33 -24.93 0.99
CA LYS A 189 -3.23 -25.71 1.62
C LYS A 189 -3.12 -25.48 3.13
N GLN A 190 -4.00 -24.68 3.72
CA GLN A 190 -3.96 -24.31 5.14
C GLN A 190 -2.57 -23.81 5.57
N MET A 191 -1.88 -23.09 4.68
CA MET A 191 -0.51 -22.62 4.94
C MET A 191 -0.49 -21.66 6.13
N GLY A 192 0.24 -22.04 7.18
CA GLY A 192 0.52 -21.19 8.33
C GLY A 192 1.47 -20.06 7.96
N VAL A 193 1.31 -18.91 8.60
CA VAL A 193 2.19 -17.75 8.38
C VAL A 193 3.66 -18.05 8.70
N LEU A 194 3.92 -18.96 9.64
CA LEU A 194 5.27 -19.37 10.04
C LEU A 194 5.97 -20.22 8.99
N ASP A 195 5.22 -20.91 8.13
CA ASP A 195 5.75 -21.75 7.06
C ASP A 195 6.00 -20.98 5.77
N MET A 196 5.43 -19.77 5.62
CA MET A 196 5.57 -18.94 4.42
C MET A 196 7.02 -18.72 3.97
N PRO A 197 7.99 -18.46 4.87
CA PRO A 197 9.38 -18.27 4.47
C PRO A 197 9.97 -19.47 3.71
N ALA A 198 9.51 -20.70 4.00
CA ALA A 198 9.97 -21.91 3.34
C ALA A 198 9.42 -22.04 1.90
N TYR A 199 8.33 -21.34 1.58
CA TYR A 199 7.62 -21.45 0.30
C TYR A 199 7.75 -20.20 -0.59
N LEU A 200 8.62 -19.25 -0.23
CA LEU A 200 8.75 -17.98 -0.95
C LEU A 200 9.11 -18.18 -2.43
N GLN A 201 10.00 -19.13 -2.74
CA GLN A 201 10.40 -19.39 -4.12
C GLN A 201 9.24 -19.97 -4.95
N GLU A 202 8.46 -20.88 -4.39
CA GLU A 202 7.28 -21.45 -5.03
C GLU A 202 6.22 -20.37 -5.27
N ILE A 203 6.00 -19.49 -4.30
CA ILE A 203 5.10 -18.34 -4.45
C ILE A 203 5.58 -17.44 -5.59
N GLU A 204 6.87 -17.09 -5.63
CA GLU A 204 7.47 -16.30 -6.71
C GLU A 204 7.23 -16.93 -8.09
N GLN A 205 7.42 -18.24 -8.24
CA GLN A 205 7.20 -18.94 -9.52
C GLN A 205 5.73 -18.98 -9.94
N ILE A 206 4.80 -19.22 -8.99
CA ILE A 206 3.36 -19.22 -9.28
C ILE A 206 2.92 -17.82 -9.75
N CYS A 207 3.35 -16.78 -9.04
CA CYS A 207 3.04 -15.40 -9.41
C CYS A 207 3.65 -15.01 -10.76
N LEU A 208 4.90 -15.40 -11.03
CA LEU A 208 5.55 -15.16 -12.32
C LEU A 208 4.76 -15.76 -13.49
N GLY A 209 4.26 -16.99 -13.34
CA GLY A 209 3.45 -17.65 -14.37
C GLY A 209 2.13 -16.92 -14.65
N LYS A 210 1.38 -16.58 -13.59
CA LYS A 210 0.13 -15.81 -13.70
C LYS A 210 0.37 -14.44 -14.35
N LEU A 211 1.35 -13.69 -13.85
CA LEU A 211 1.66 -12.34 -14.33
C LEU A 211 2.19 -12.31 -15.75
N THR A 212 2.96 -13.31 -16.17
CA THR A 212 3.41 -13.39 -17.57
C THR A 212 2.21 -13.40 -18.51
N THR A 213 1.19 -14.20 -18.19
CA THR A 213 -0.04 -14.31 -18.99
C THR A 213 -0.82 -13.00 -19.02
N GLU A 214 -0.91 -12.30 -17.89
CA GLU A 214 -1.66 -11.04 -17.79
C GLU A 214 -0.94 -9.85 -18.44
N THR A 215 0.39 -9.78 -18.34
CA THR A 215 1.19 -8.64 -18.82
C THR A 215 1.54 -8.72 -20.30
N GLU A 216 1.61 -9.93 -20.87
CA GLU A 216 1.95 -10.14 -22.29
C GLU A 216 0.92 -9.52 -23.24
N VAL A 217 -0.36 -9.49 -22.84
CA VAL A 217 -1.45 -8.81 -23.56
C VAL A 217 -1.25 -7.28 -23.65
N TYR A 218 -0.38 -6.73 -22.79
CA TYR A 218 0.01 -5.33 -22.79
C TYR A 218 1.41 -5.11 -23.39
N GLY A 219 2.01 -6.13 -24.02
CA GLY A 219 3.34 -6.05 -24.64
C GLY A 219 4.51 -6.04 -23.66
N LEU A 220 4.25 -6.32 -22.38
CA LEU A 220 5.24 -6.35 -21.31
C LEU A 220 5.43 -7.79 -20.83
N LYS A 221 6.64 -8.10 -20.35
CA LYS A 221 6.92 -9.39 -19.72
C LYS A 221 7.69 -9.19 -18.43
N ILE A 222 7.18 -9.77 -17.36
CA ILE A 222 7.92 -9.89 -16.10
C ILE A 222 8.92 -11.03 -16.26
N MET A 223 10.20 -10.72 -16.08
CA MET A 223 11.30 -11.66 -16.29
C MET A 223 11.63 -12.43 -15.02
N LYS A 224 11.60 -11.75 -13.88
CA LYS A 224 12.01 -12.33 -12.59
C LYS A 224 11.35 -11.64 -11.41
N PHE A 225 11.06 -12.45 -10.38
CA PHE A 225 10.83 -12.00 -9.01
C PHE A 225 12.07 -12.25 -8.15
N SER A 226 12.36 -11.34 -7.23
CA SER A 226 13.49 -11.51 -6.32
C SER A 226 13.22 -10.84 -4.98
N GLY A 227 13.68 -11.49 -3.92
CA GLY A 227 13.63 -10.95 -2.57
C GLY A 227 12.21 -10.74 -2.08
N LEU A 228 11.26 -11.60 -2.46
CA LEU A 228 9.94 -11.59 -1.87
C LEU A 228 10.06 -11.78 -0.36
N ASN A 229 9.49 -10.86 0.39
CA ASN A 229 9.46 -10.88 1.84
C ASN A 229 8.04 -10.57 2.31
N ILE A 230 7.55 -11.39 3.23
CA ILE A 230 6.23 -11.25 3.84
C ILE A 230 6.43 -10.89 5.31
N ASN A 231 6.22 -9.61 5.61
CA ASN A 231 6.34 -9.06 6.95
C ASN A 231 5.03 -9.17 7.71
N MET A 232 5.16 -9.54 8.97
CA MET A 232 4.07 -9.61 9.95
C MET A 232 4.08 -8.34 10.81
N PRO A 233 2.92 -7.88 11.31
CA PRO A 233 2.84 -6.78 12.26
C PRO A 233 3.52 -7.18 13.58
N GLU A 234 4.06 -6.18 14.26
CA GLU A 234 4.81 -6.33 15.51
C GLU A 234 4.01 -7.08 16.58
N GLU A 235 2.70 -6.85 16.65
CA GLU A 235 1.79 -7.52 17.59
C GLU A 235 1.80 -9.06 17.43
N VAL A 236 1.81 -9.54 16.18
CA VAL A 236 1.85 -10.99 15.90
C VAL A 236 3.26 -11.51 16.12
N GLN A 237 4.29 -10.73 15.76
CA GLN A 237 5.67 -11.09 16.02
C GLN A 237 5.95 -11.23 17.52
N ASP A 238 5.40 -10.34 18.34
CA ASP A 238 5.46 -10.37 19.80
C ASP A 238 4.72 -11.58 20.38
N ALA A 239 3.55 -11.90 19.82
CA ALA A 239 2.80 -13.08 20.23
C ALA A 239 3.59 -14.37 19.91
N ILE A 240 4.24 -14.43 18.74
CA ILE A 240 5.15 -15.53 18.37
C ILE A 240 6.32 -15.61 19.34
N ASN A 241 7.01 -14.50 19.59
CA ASN A 241 8.16 -14.46 20.49
C ASN A 241 7.79 -14.87 21.92
N LYS A 242 6.63 -14.41 22.43
CA LYS A 242 6.10 -14.81 23.73
C LYS A 242 5.76 -16.30 23.77
N ARG A 243 5.06 -16.81 22.75
CA ARG A 243 4.71 -18.24 22.65
C ARG A 243 5.97 -19.11 22.56
N GLY A 244 6.96 -18.70 21.77
CA GLY A 244 8.25 -19.36 21.64
C GLY A 244 9.02 -19.39 22.96
N ALA A 245 9.09 -18.26 23.67
CA ALA A 245 9.76 -18.19 24.98
C ALA A 245 9.07 -19.08 26.02
N MET A 246 7.73 -19.06 26.07
CA MET A 246 6.97 -19.97 26.96
C MET A 246 7.22 -21.44 26.63
N SER A 247 7.21 -21.80 25.34
CA SER A 247 7.47 -23.16 24.88
C SER A 247 8.89 -23.62 25.17
N ALA A 248 9.89 -22.77 24.97
CA ALA A 248 11.30 -23.10 25.20
C ALA A 248 11.60 -23.29 26.69
N LEU A 249 10.95 -22.49 27.55
CA LEU A 249 11.08 -22.60 29.01
C LEU A 249 10.18 -23.69 29.60
N GLY A 250 9.26 -24.28 28.82
CA GLY A 250 8.29 -25.26 29.30
C GLY A 250 7.32 -24.71 30.34
N VAL A 251 7.09 -23.39 30.32
CA VAL A 251 6.29 -22.68 31.32
C VAL A 251 4.96 -22.21 30.75
N ASN A 252 3.93 -22.16 31.60
CA ASN A 252 2.66 -21.55 31.23
C ASN A 252 2.74 -20.01 31.26
N TYR A 253 1.72 -19.33 30.75
CA TYR A 253 1.68 -17.87 30.69
C TYR A 253 1.87 -17.19 32.06
N MET A 254 1.33 -17.77 33.13
CA MET A 254 1.48 -17.24 34.49
C MET A 254 2.90 -17.37 35.03
N GLN A 255 3.56 -18.50 34.78
CA GLN A 255 4.96 -18.74 35.15
C GLN A 255 5.90 -17.85 34.33
N TYR A 256 5.61 -17.62 33.05
CA TYR A 256 6.41 -16.71 32.22
C TYR A 256 6.32 -15.26 32.69
N GLN A 257 5.11 -14.77 33.00
CA GLN A 257 4.92 -13.41 33.50
C GLN A 257 5.53 -13.21 34.90
N SER A 258 5.42 -14.19 35.79
CA SER A 258 6.08 -14.14 37.11
C SER A 258 7.61 -14.19 36.99
N GLY A 259 8.16 -15.01 36.10
CA GLY A 259 9.59 -15.04 35.80
C GLY A 259 10.11 -13.70 35.28
N LYS A 260 9.43 -13.07 34.30
CA LYS A 260 9.80 -11.75 33.79
C LYS A 260 9.70 -10.64 34.83
N ALA A 261 8.74 -10.71 35.75
CA ALA A 261 8.64 -9.75 36.85
C ALA A 261 9.87 -9.83 37.78
N ILE A 262 10.34 -11.03 38.10
CA ILE A 262 11.54 -11.24 38.92
C ILE A 262 12.81 -10.81 38.17
N GLU A 263 12.92 -11.11 36.87
CA GLU A 263 14.06 -10.73 36.03
C GLU A 263 14.21 -9.21 35.91
N ASN A 264 13.12 -8.49 35.65
CA ASN A 264 13.14 -7.02 35.59
C ASN A 264 13.57 -6.38 36.92
N ILE A 265 13.28 -7.03 38.05
CA ILE A 265 13.77 -6.60 39.36
C ILE A 265 15.30 -6.79 39.46
N GLY A 266 15.84 -7.89 38.94
CA GLY A 266 17.29 -8.17 38.90
C GLY A 266 18.09 -7.27 37.96
N VAL A 267 17.51 -6.85 36.83
CA VAL A 267 18.15 -5.92 35.87
C VAL A 267 18.22 -4.49 36.43
N GLY A 268 17.19 -4.06 37.17
CA GLY A 268 17.20 -2.78 37.89
C GLY A 268 18.24 -2.71 39.01
N ALA A 269 18.54 -3.85 39.65
CA ALA A 269 19.57 -3.95 40.68
C ALA A 269 21.01 -3.99 40.11
N SER A 270 21.20 -4.51 38.89
CA SER A 270 22.53 -4.67 38.27
C SER A 270 23.02 -3.44 37.49
N LYS A 271 22.14 -2.51 37.10
CA LYS A 271 22.50 -1.24 36.43
C LYS A 271 22.99 -0.11 37.36
N GLY A 272 23.48 -0.45 38.55
CA GLY A 272 24.47 0.33 39.29
C GLY A 272 24.26 1.85 39.33
N GLY A 273 23.16 2.29 39.92
CA GLY A 273 23.06 3.65 40.48
C GLY A 273 23.18 3.55 41.99
N GLU A 274 24.15 4.24 42.60
CA GLU A 274 24.47 4.19 44.04
C GLU A 274 23.32 4.61 44.99
N GLY A 275 22.15 4.98 44.47
CA GLY A 275 20.90 5.17 45.24
C GLY A 275 19.79 4.15 44.98
N ALA A 276 19.93 3.26 43.98
CA ALA A 276 18.90 2.30 43.60
C ALA A 276 18.95 1.00 44.41
N GLY A 277 20.13 0.63 44.94
CA GLY A 277 20.33 -0.60 45.72
C GLY A 277 19.51 -0.65 47.02
N PHE A 278 19.26 0.49 47.67
CA PHE A 278 18.50 0.55 48.92
C PHE A 278 16.98 0.65 48.72
N ALA A 279 16.53 1.36 47.67
CA ALA A 279 15.11 1.45 47.33
C ALA A 279 14.56 0.13 46.74
N MET A 280 15.38 -0.60 45.98
CA MET A 280 15.01 -1.91 45.40
C MET A 280 15.19 -3.10 46.35
N MET A 281 16.11 -3.03 47.32
CA MET A 281 16.15 -4.01 48.41
C MET A 281 14.91 -3.90 49.29
N GLY A 282 14.34 -2.70 49.49
CA GLY A 282 13.07 -2.50 50.18
C GLY A 282 11.84 -3.05 49.45
N ALA A 283 11.82 -2.99 48.11
CA ALA A 283 10.72 -3.50 47.29
C ALA A 283 10.82 -5.00 46.98
N GLY A 284 12.02 -5.52 46.70
CA GLY A 284 12.28 -6.95 46.47
C GLY A 284 12.21 -7.79 47.74
N MET A 285 12.63 -7.23 48.88
CA MET A 285 12.45 -7.86 50.19
C MET A 285 11.02 -7.69 50.72
N GLY A 286 10.32 -6.59 50.37
CA GLY A 286 8.89 -6.40 50.68
C GLY A 286 7.97 -7.37 49.93
N ALA A 287 8.27 -7.68 48.66
CA ALA A 287 7.55 -8.68 47.88
C ALA A 287 7.93 -10.12 48.28
N GLY A 288 9.22 -10.39 48.56
CA GLY A 288 9.70 -11.68 49.08
C GLY A 288 9.18 -12.03 50.48
N MET A 289 9.02 -11.03 51.36
CA MET A 289 8.37 -11.18 52.67
C MET A 289 6.84 -11.23 52.57
N GLY A 290 6.21 -10.57 51.60
CA GLY A 290 4.77 -10.67 51.35
C GLY A 290 4.36 -12.05 50.84
N MET A 291 5.17 -12.66 49.97
CA MET A 291 4.92 -14.02 49.44
C MET A 291 5.39 -15.12 50.41
N GLY A 292 6.47 -14.88 51.15
CA GLY A 292 6.90 -15.75 52.26
C GLY A 292 5.92 -15.75 53.44
N GLY A 293 5.27 -14.62 53.73
CA GLY A 293 4.24 -14.51 54.77
C GLY A 293 2.95 -15.27 54.42
N MET A 294 2.55 -15.30 53.15
CA MET A 294 1.38 -16.06 52.70
C MET A 294 1.67 -17.57 52.60
N MET A 295 2.91 -17.96 52.27
CA MET A 295 3.35 -19.37 52.26
C MET A 295 3.60 -19.92 53.68
N ALA A 296 4.05 -19.08 54.62
CA ALA A 296 4.17 -19.43 56.04
C ALA A 296 2.79 -19.59 56.72
N GLN A 297 1.80 -18.78 56.34
CA GLN A 297 0.42 -18.92 56.82
C GLN A 297 -0.26 -20.19 56.29
N GLY A 298 0.16 -20.70 55.12
CA GLY A 298 -0.32 -21.96 54.55
C GLY A 298 0.26 -23.22 55.22
N MET A 299 1.41 -23.11 55.88
CA MET A 299 2.07 -24.25 56.55
C MET A 299 1.76 -24.34 58.05
N ALA A 300 1.29 -23.26 58.67
CA ALA A 300 0.94 -23.21 60.10
C ALA A 300 -0.50 -23.70 60.42
N GLY A 301 -1.28 -24.10 59.41
CA GLY A 301 -2.64 -24.61 59.58
C GLY A 301 -2.76 -26.13 59.76
N MET A 302 -1.65 -26.87 59.86
CA MET A 302 -1.63 -28.34 59.80
C MET A 302 -1.34 -29.03 61.14
N THR A 303 -2.03 -28.64 62.23
CA THR A 303 -2.01 -29.41 63.50
C THR A 303 -3.31 -29.31 64.30
N GLY A 304 -4.12 -30.40 64.29
CA GLY A 304 -5.15 -30.80 65.30
C GLY A 304 -6.46 -29.98 65.33
N GLN A 305 -7.69 -30.51 65.38
CA GLN A 305 -8.24 -31.77 65.93
C GLN A 305 -9.70 -32.00 65.36
N PRO A 306 -10.32 -33.20 65.45
CA PRO A 306 -11.50 -33.59 64.65
C PRO A 306 -12.87 -33.52 65.39
N ALA A 307 -13.96 -33.41 64.60
CA ALA A 307 -15.34 -33.96 64.78
C ALA A 307 -16.43 -33.02 64.18
N PRO A 308 -17.66 -33.47 63.88
CA PRO A 308 -18.11 -34.78 63.39
C PRO A 308 -18.97 -34.66 62.11
N PHE A 309 -19.33 -35.85 61.61
CA PHE A 309 -20.09 -36.21 60.42
C PHE A 309 -21.57 -35.76 60.47
N GLY A 310 -22.11 -35.33 59.31
CA GLY A 310 -23.54 -35.50 58.98
C GLY A 310 -24.32 -34.25 58.57
N ALA A 311 -24.48 -34.04 57.25
CA ALA A 311 -25.77 -33.74 56.57
C ALA A 311 -25.50 -33.30 55.11
N ALA A 312 -26.14 -33.99 54.17
CA ALA A 312 -26.24 -33.64 52.75
C ALA A 312 -27.65 -33.04 52.47
N PRO A 313 -28.02 -32.75 51.22
CA PRO A 313 -27.49 -31.70 50.32
C PRO A 313 -28.64 -30.80 49.81
N GLN A 314 -28.36 -29.58 49.33
CA GLN A 314 -29.33 -28.81 48.52
C GLN A 314 -28.66 -28.01 47.40
N GLN A 315 -28.83 -28.49 46.16
CA GLN A 315 -28.97 -27.67 44.95
C GLN A 315 -30.46 -27.33 44.78
N PRO A 316 -30.86 -26.23 44.09
CA PRO A 316 -31.07 -26.31 42.63
C PRO A 316 -30.80 -25.02 41.81
N GLN A 317 -30.15 -25.24 40.64
CA GLN A 317 -30.51 -24.82 39.27
C GLN A 317 -30.28 -23.39 38.71
N PRO A 318 -29.72 -23.29 37.48
CA PRO A 318 -29.67 -22.09 36.63
C PRO A 318 -30.65 -22.08 35.43
N ALA A 319 -30.66 -20.94 34.71
CA ALA A 319 -31.17 -20.65 33.35
C ALA A 319 -32.60 -20.02 33.26
N PRO A 320 -33.02 -19.36 32.14
CA PRO A 320 -32.39 -19.37 30.81
C PRO A 320 -32.44 -18.07 29.96
N ALA A 321 -31.72 -18.14 28.83
CA ALA A 321 -31.94 -17.34 27.63
C ALA A 321 -33.21 -17.80 26.88
N ALA A 322 -33.83 -16.90 26.12
CA ALA A 322 -34.85 -17.24 25.12
C ALA A 322 -34.71 -16.36 23.87
N ALA A 323 -34.88 -17.00 22.71
CA ALA A 323 -34.84 -16.43 21.37
C ALA A 323 -36.24 -16.37 20.74
N ALA A 324 -36.41 -15.39 19.85
CA ALA A 324 -37.22 -15.35 18.62
C ALA A 324 -38.77 -15.44 18.65
N GLY A 325 -39.39 -14.49 17.92
CA GLY A 325 -40.75 -14.57 17.38
C GLY A 325 -41.15 -13.29 16.63
N ALA A 326 -41.48 -13.41 15.34
CA ALA A 326 -41.74 -12.33 14.38
C ALA A 326 -43.23 -11.99 14.18
N GLY A 327 -43.55 -10.79 13.67
CA GLY A 327 -44.85 -10.46 13.05
C GLY A 327 -45.22 -8.96 13.00
N ALA A 328 -45.45 -8.42 11.81
CA ALA A 328 -45.76 -7.03 11.40
C ALA A 328 -47.06 -6.43 12.04
N ALA A 329 -47.34 -5.12 12.09
CA ALA A 329 -47.47 -4.16 10.99
C ALA A 329 -47.48 -2.66 11.44
N ALA A 330 -47.48 -1.77 10.44
CA ALA A 330 -47.19 -0.33 10.42
C ALA A 330 -48.16 0.64 11.12
N GLY A 331 -47.67 1.84 11.45
CA GLY A 331 -48.48 3.04 11.70
C GLY A 331 -47.80 4.18 12.48
N ALA A 332 -47.15 5.11 11.74
CA ALA A 332 -46.98 6.55 12.00
C ALA A 332 -46.79 7.12 13.43
N ALA A 333 -45.67 7.83 13.66
CA ALA A 333 -45.66 9.27 13.99
C ALA A 333 -44.21 9.79 14.17
N ALA A 334 -43.91 10.88 13.48
CA ALA A 334 -42.68 11.66 13.58
C ALA A 334 -42.75 12.67 14.75
N ALA A 335 -41.56 13.16 15.13
CA ALA A 335 -41.18 14.13 16.19
C ALA A 335 -40.52 13.40 17.37
N ASP A 336 -39.25 13.56 17.73
CA ASP A 336 -38.39 14.76 17.71
C ASP A 336 -36.93 14.24 17.76
N ALA A 337 -36.21 14.29 16.64
CA ALA A 337 -34.84 13.76 16.53
C ALA A 337 -33.91 14.79 15.88
N ALA A 338 -33.94 16.02 16.38
CA ALA A 338 -32.93 17.02 16.09
C ALA A 338 -31.94 17.09 17.26
N GLY A 339 -30.74 16.54 17.07
CA GLY A 339 -29.59 16.84 17.92
C GLY A 339 -29.04 15.69 18.76
N MET A 340 -29.08 14.44 18.30
CA MET A 340 -28.26 13.35 18.87
C MET A 340 -27.07 13.04 17.95
N THR A 341 -25.88 12.93 18.53
CA THR A 341 -24.60 12.54 17.91
C THR A 341 -24.07 11.30 18.63
N LYS A 342 -23.18 10.51 18.02
CA LYS A 342 -22.61 9.33 18.69
C LYS A 342 -21.32 9.69 19.40
N CYS A 343 -21.13 9.19 20.62
CA CYS A 343 -19.88 9.34 21.35
C CYS A 343 -18.77 8.58 20.60
N ALA A 344 -17.66 9.27 20.30
CA ALA A 344 -16.54 8.68 19.57
C ALA A 344 -15.79 7.57 20.33
N ASN A 345 -15.96 7.49 21.66
CA ASN A 345 -15.27 6.49 22.49
C ASN A 345 -16.09 5.21 22.70
N CYS A 346 -17.37 5.34 23.10
CA CYS A 346 -18.20 4.17 23.42
C CYS A 346 -19.36 3.92 22.44
N GLY A 347 -19.59 4.80 21.47
CA GLY A 347 -20.66 4.67 20.48
C GLY A 347 -22.07 5.03 20.97
N ALA A 348 -22.25 5.40 22.24
CA ALA A 348 -23.54 5.78 22.79
C ALA A 348 -24.12 7.06 22.15
N ALA A 349 -25.43 7.12 21.99
CA ALA A 349 -26.12 8.30 21.47
C ALA A 349 -26.17 9.40 22.55
N ILE A 350 -25.58 10.55 22.25
CA ILE A 350 -25.46 11.71 23.13
C ILE A 350 -26.07 12.95 22.48
N LYS A 351 -26.62 13.87 23.27
CA LYS A 351 -27.10 15.15 22.73
C LYS A 351 -25.92 15.94 22.16
N ALA A 352 -26.10 16.59 21.01
CA ALA A 352 -25.07 17.33 20.28
C ALA A 352 -24.44 18.49 21.08
N THR A 353 -25.10 18.92 22.16
CA THR A 353 -24.62 19.97 23.09
C THR A 353 -24.05 19.42 24.40
N ALA A 354 -23.98 18.09 24.57
CA ALA A 354 -23.46 17.47 25.77
C ALA A 354 -21.94 17.65 25.87
N LYS A 355 -21.45 18.26 26.95
CA LYS A 355 -20.02 18.48 27.21
C LYS A 355 -19.28 17.20 27.63
N PHE A 356 -20.02 16.21 28.13
CA PHE A 356 -19.50 14.92 28.58
C PHE A 356 -20.48 13.82 28.19
N CYS A 357 -19.97 12.64 27.83
CA CYS A 357 -20.79 11.48 27.56
C CYS A 357 -21.34 10.91 28.90
N PRO A 358 -22.66 10.76 29.07
CA PRO A 358 -23.26 10.22 30.29
C PRO A 358 -22.96 8.73 30.51
N GLU A 359 -22.58 7.99 29.46
CA GLU A 359 -22.32 6.55 29.53
C GLU A 359 -20.85 6.21 29.84
N CYS A 360 -19.89 6.99 29.33
CA CYS A 360 -18.45 6.68 29.49
C CYS A 360 -17.63 7.82 30.11
N GLY A 361 -18.25 8.93 30.49
CA GLY A 361 -17.59 10.07 31.15
C GLY A 361 -16.60 10.86 30.29
N THR A 362 -16.41 10.48 29.02
CA THR A 362 -15.44 11.13 28.13
C THR A 362 -15.94 12.52 27.73
N LYS A 363 -15.08 13.53 27.82
CA LYS A 363 -15.40 14.91 27.41
C LYS A 363 -15.63 14.95 25.90
N VAL A 364 -16.77 15.52 25.49
CA VAL A 364 -17.16 15.62 24.09
C VAL A 364 -16.94 17.06 23.66
N GLU A 365 -15.97 17.27 22.79
CA GLU A 365 -15.74 18.60 22.20
C GLU A 365 -16.81 18.87 21.15
N ALA A 366 -17.54 19.97 21.32
CA ALA A 366 -18.58 20.38 20.38
C ALA A 366 -17.95 20.60 19.00
N ALA A 367 -18.44 19.87 17.98
CA ALA A 367 -17.98 20.04 16.61
C ALA A 367 -18.17 21.51 16.17
N PRO A 368 -17.12 22.18 15.63
CA PRO A 368 -17.26 23.54 15.14
C PRO A 368 -18.25 23.55 13.96
N LYS A 369 -19.25 24.45 14.03
CA LYS A 369 -20.17 24.68 12.92
C LYS A 369 -19.36 25.13 11.70
N LYS A 370 -19.29 24.28 10.67
CA LYS A 370 -18.73 24.64 9.36
C LYS A 370 -19.61 25.73 8.74
N SER A 371 -19.02 26.88 8.43
CA SER A 371 -19.66 27.97 7.70
C SER A 371 -19.26 27.92 6.23
N PHE A 372 -20.17 28.24 5.31
CA PHE A 372 -19.91 28.24 3.86
C PHE A 372 -20.02 29.64 3.30
N CYS A 373 -19.25 29.91 2.25
CA CYS A 373 -19.27 31.19 1.53
C CYS A 373 -20.64 31.47 0.93
N THR A 374 -21.19 32.65 1.19
CA THR A 374 -22.50 33.08 0.67
C THR A 374 -22.57 33.24 -0.85
N GLU A 375 -21.43 33.44 -1.51
CA GLU A 375 -21.35 33.65 -2.97
C GLU A 375 -20.88 32.40 -3.73
N CYS A 376 -19.77 31.77 -3.32
CA CYS A 376 -19.19 30.65 -4.07
C CYS A 376 -19.40 29.27 -3.43
N GLY A 377 -19.98 29.20 -2.23
CA GLY A 377 -20.22 27.94 -1.52
C GLY A 377 -18.97 27.26 -0.93
N ALA A 378 -17.78 27.86 -1.04
CA ALA A 378 -16.55 27.31 -0.45
C ALA A 378 -16.62 27.22 1.08
N GLU A 379 -16.02 26.17 1.66
CA GLU A 379 -15.97 25.97 3.11
C GLU A 379 -15.05 27.03 3.76
N LEU A 380 -15.58 27.77 4.73
CA LEU A 380 -14.88 28.82 5.44
C LEU A 380 -14.36 28.32 6.79
N ALA A 381 -13.13 28.69 7.11
CA ALA A 381 -12.61 28.54 8.46
C ALA A 381 -13.48 29.31 9.47
N PRO A 382 -13.65 28.79 10.70
CA PRO A 382 -14.48 29.44 11.72
C PRO A 382 -13.95 30.85 12.03
N GLY A 383 -14.77 31.87 11.77
CA GLY A 383 -14.43 33.29 11.97
C GLY A 383 -13.79 34.01 10.78
N ALA A 384 -13.75 33.38 9.59
CA ALA A 384 -13.23 34.04 8.38
C ALA A 384 -14.11 35.24 7.98
N LYS A 385 -13.52 36.44 7.89
CA LYS A 385 -14.20 37.67 7.43
C LYS A 385 -14.25 37.79 5.91
N PHE A 386 -13.46 37.00 5.19
CA PHE A 386 -13.35 37.00 3.73
C PHE A 386 -13.18 35.57 3.23
N CYS A 387 -13.76 35.26 2.07
CA CYS A 387 -13.61 33.97 1.44
C CYS A 387 -12.23 33.84 0.79
N PRO A 388 -11.49 32.74 1.04
CA PRO A 388 -10.18 32.52 0.43
C PRO A 388 -10.24 32.22 -1.07
N GLU A 389 -11.38 31.71 -1.56
CA GLU A 389 -11.56 31.33 -2.97
C GLU A 389 -12.04 32.49 -3.84
N CYS A 390 -13.02 33.27 -3.37
CA CYS A 390 -13.62 34.35 -4.18
C CYS A 390 -13.38 35.77 -3.63
N GLY A 391 -12.76 35.93 -2.46
CA GLY A 391 -12.48 37.23 -1.86
C GLY A 391 -13.69 37.95 -1.25
N THR A 392 -14.91 37.41 -1.39
CA THR A 392 -16.13 38.04 -0.86
C THR A 392 -16.11 38.08 0.66
N LYS A 393 -16.49 39.22 1.23
CA LYS A 393 -16.64 39.41 2.68
C LYS A 393 -17.78 38.54 3.23
N GLN A 394 -17.52 37.80 4.30
CA GLN A 394 -18.40 36.80 4.89
C GLN A 394 -19.12 37.30 6.13
#